data_AF-A0A9E2UWI3-F1
#
_entry.id   AF-A0A9E2UWI3-F1
#
_cell.length_a   1.000
_cell.length_b   1.000
_cell.length_c   1.000
_cell.angle_alpha   90.00
_cell.angle_beta   90.00
_cell.angle_gamma   90.00
#
_symmetry.space_group_name_H-M   'P 1'
#
loop_
_entity.id
_entity.type
_entity.pdbx_description
1 polymer ?
#
loop_
_entity_poly.entity_id
_entity_poly.type
_entity_poly.pdbx_seq_one_letter_code
_entity_poly.pdbx_strand_id
1 'polypeptide(L)' 'KVPLEQVANIERTFPKAWLSPSKIDVTDDFLRYAQPLIGTKWVKIPLEKGIQRFTRFKPIFAEKQCLAYKPEVYT' A
#
# COMPACT_ATOMS: atom_id res chain seq x y z
N LYS A 1 6.48 -12.51 11.23
CA LYS A 1 6.00 -11.26 11.87
C LYS A 1 7.23 -10.50 12.37
N VAL A 2 7.32 -9.18 12.15
CA VAL A 2 8.45 -8.35 12.58
C VAL A 2 7.98 -7.47 13.77
N PRO A 3 8.79 -7.28 14.83
CA PRO A 3 8.42 -6.44 15.98
C PRO A 3 8.17 -4.97 15.58
N LEU A 4 7.28 -4.30 16.30
CA LEU A 4 6.88 -2.92 15.98
C LEU A 4 8.04 -1.94 16.16
N GLU A 5 8.81 -2.12 17.22
CA GLU A 5 9.99 -1.33 17.55
C GLU A 5 11.06 -1.38 16.46
N GLN A 6 11.11 -2.46 15.67
CA GLN A 6 12.05 -2.60 14.55
C GLN A 6 11.58 -1.91 13.27
N VAL A 7 10.29 -1.56 13.17
CA VAL A 7 9.69 -0.93 11.96
C VAL A 7 9.24 0.51 12.20
N ALA A 8 9.00 0.91 13.44
CA ALA A 8 8.35 2.19 13.78
C ALA A 8 9.14 3.44 13.38
N ASN A 9 10.47 3.36 13.25
CA ASN A 9 11.32 4.50 12.91
C ASN A 9 12.33 4.17 11.78
N ILE A 10 11.95 3.30 10.86
CA ILE A 10 12.79 2.98 9.69
C ILE A 10 12.01 3.17 8.40
N GLU A 11 12.73 3.57 7.35
CA GLU A 11 12.21 3.71 6.00
C GLU A 11 12.88 2.71 5.06
N ARG A 12 12.19 2.40 3.96
CA ARG A 12 12.77 1.62 2.86
C ARG A 12 13.33 2.60 1.84
N THR A 13 14.64 2.57 1.64
CA THR A 13 15.31 3.38 0.62
C THR A 13 15.39 2.64 -0.71
N PHE A 14 15.55 3.38 -1.80
CA PHE A 14 15.83 2.80 -3.11
C PHE A 14 17.33 2.49 -3.22
N PRO A 15 17.75 1.22 -3.32
CA PRO A 15 19.16 0.84 -3.42
C PRO A 15 19.83 1.51 -4.63
N LYS A 16 21.03 2.08 -4.43
CA LYS A 16 21.78 2.70 -5.54
C LYS A 16 22.15 1.70 -6.64
N ALA A 17 22.37 0.44 -6.28
CA ALA A 17 22.64 -0.65 -7.23
C ALA A 17 21.47 -0.92 -8.20
N TRP A 18 20.27 -0.45 -7.87
CA TRP A 18 19.10 -0.57 -8.74
C TRP A 18 19.02 0.53 -9.79
N LEU A 19 19.86 1.57 -9.72
CA LEU A 19 19.93 2.63 -10.73
C LEU A 19 20.99 2.28 -11.78
N SER A 20 20.65 2.48 -13.05
CA SER A 20 21.61 2.40 -14.14
C SER A 20 22.71 3.48 -13.99
N PRO A 21 23.89 3.30 -14.60
CA PRO A 21 24.98 4.28 -14.51
C PRO A 21 24.58 5.70 -14.96
N SER A 22 23.70 5.79 -15.96
CA SER A 22 23.11 7.05 -16.45
C SER A 22 22.06 7.66 -15.51
N LYS A 23 21.56 6.91 -14.52
CA LYS A 23 20.52 7.29 -13.55
C LYS A 23 19.15 7.64 -14.14
N ILE A 24 18.94 7.33 -15.42
CA ILE A 24 17.65 7.50 -16.12
C ILE A 24 16.82 6.22 -16.17
N ASP A 25 17.42 5.09 -15.78
CA ASP A 25 16.82 3.76 -15.87
C ASP A 25 17.29 2.89 -14.69
N VAL A 26 16.81 1.66 -14.62
CA VAL A 26 17.08 0.68 -13.57
C VAL A 26 17.94 -0.47 -14.07
N THR A 27 18.53 -1.22 -13.14
CA THR A 27 19.34 -2.41 -13.46
C THR A 27 18.50 -3.69 -13.42
N ASP A 28 19.06 -4.80 -13.92
CA ASP A 28 18.43 -6.12 -13.87
C ASP A 28 18.13 -6.59 -12.43
N ASP A 29 18.88 -6.10 -11.44
CA ASP A 29 18.62 -6.39 -10.03
C ASP A 29 17.30 -5.81 -9.55
N PHE A 30 16.93 -4.62 -10.05
CA PHE A 30 15.61 -4.06 -9.80
C PHE A 30 14.53 -4.89 -10.48
N LEU A 31 14.74 -5.28 -11.75
CA LEU A 31 13.76 -6.08 -12.49
C LEU A 31 13.49 -7.40 -11.80
N ARG A 32 14.53 -8.09 -11.33
CA ARG A 32 14.41 -9.34 -10.55
C ARG A 32 13.61 -9.17 -9.26
N TYR A 33 13.78 -8.03 -8.59
CA TYR A 33 13.00 -7.68 -7.40
C TYR A 33 11.54 -7.33 -7.73
N ALA A 34 11.30 -6.50 -8.74
CA ALA A 34 9.99 -5.94 -9.03
C ALA A 34 9.06 -6.92 -9.76
N GLN A 35 9.59 -7.72 -10.69
CA GLN A 35 8.81 -8.63 -11.54
C GLN A 35 7.86 -9.57 -10.78
N PRO A 36 8.27 -10.28 -9.71
CA PRO A 36 7.34 -11.13 -8.96
C PRO A 36 6.27 -10.33 -8.19
N LEU A 37 6.50 -9.04 -7.91
CA LEU A 37 5.56 -8.18 -7.18
C LEU A 37 4.45 -7.64 -8.08
N ILE A 38 4.79 -7.23 -9.31
CA ILE A 38 3.83 -6.69 -10.28
C ILE A 38 3.16 -7.78 -11.13
N GLY A 39 3.78 -8.97 -11.20
CA GLY A 39 3.31 -10.09 -11.99
C GLY A 39 3.60 -9.93 -13.49
N THR A 40 3.21 -10.94 -14.28
CA THR A 40 3.48 -11.01 -15.72
C THR A 40 2.22 -10.91 -16.59
N LYS A 41 1.04 -10.92 -15.97
CA LYS A 41 -0.25 -10.97 -16.67
C LYS A 41 -1.23 -9.98 -16.06
N TRP A 42 -2.08 -9.45 -16.92
CA TRP A 42 -3.20 -8.63 -16.50
C TRP A 42 -4.25 -9.45 -15.73
N VAL A 43 -4.84 -8.85 -14.70
CA VAL A 43 -5.90 -9.48 -13.91
C VAL A 43 -7.21 -9.43 -14.68
N LYS A 44 -7.95 -10.55 -14.71
CA LYS A 44 -9.31 -10.59 -15.28
C LYS A 44 -10.29 -9.97 -14.29
N ILE A 45 -10.77 -8.77 -14.59
CA ILE A 45 -11.70 -8.02 -13.75
C ILE A 45 -13.09 -8.05 -14.40
N PRO A 46 -14.15 -8.44 -13.67
CA PRO A 46 -15.51 -8.37 -14.20
C PRO A 46 -15.90 -6.91 -14.49
N LEU A 47 -16.44 -6.68 -15.68
CA LEU A 47 -16.92 -5.38 -16.11
C LEU A 47 -18.45 -5.35 -16.07
N GLU A 48 -19.02 -4.27 -15.55
CA GLU A 48 -20.43 -3.96 -15.62
C GLU A 48 -20.58 -2.63 -16.37
N LYS A 49 -21.32 -2.65 -17.50
CA LYS A 49 -21.50 -1.45 -18.37
C LYS A 49 -20.18 -0.80 -18.81
N GLY A 50 -19.14 -1.60 -19.04
CA GLY A 50 -17.83 -1.12 -19.46
C GLY A 50 -16.92 -0.61 -18.33
N ILE A 51 -17.36 -0.68 -17.06
CA ILE A 51 -16.61 -0.22 -15.89
C ILE A 51 -16.26 -1.41 -14.99
N GLN A 52 -15.10 -1.37 -14.33
CA GLN A 52 -14.71 -2.39 -13.35
C GLN A 52 -15.73 -2.49 -12.21
N ARG A 53 -16.20 -3.71 -11.93
CA ARG A 53 -17.16 -3.98 -10.87
C ARG A 53 -16.48 -4.00 -9.50
N PHE A 54 -16.46 -2.86 -8.82
CA PHE A 54 -16.04 -2.75 -7.43
C PHE A 54 -17.13 -3.18 -6.44
N THR A 55 -16.70 -3.71 -5.29
CA THR A 55 -17.61 -4.06 -4.17
C THR A 55 -18.23 -2.79 -3.56
N ARG A 56 -19.53 -2.82 -3.27
CA ARG A 56 -20.25 -1.76 -2.56
C ARG A 56 -20.54 -2.21 -1.13
N PHE A 57 -19.76 -1.72 -0.17
CA PHE A 57 -19.98 -2.02 1.24
C PHE A 57 -21.20 -1.28 1.80
N LYS A 58 -21.96 -1.95 2.66
CA LYS A 58 -23.00 -1.30 3.46
C LYS A 58 -22.33 -0.63 4.67
N PRO A 59 -22.67 0.63 5.00
CA PRO A 59 -22.11 1.32 6.16
C PRO A 59 -22.80 0.88 7.45
N ILE A 60 -22.48 -0.33 7.92
CA ILE A 60 -23.00 -0.89 9.18
C ILE A 60 -21.99 -0.56 10.28
N PHE A 61 -22.38 0.29 11.22
CA PHE A 61 -21.54 0.71 12.34
C PHE A 61 -21.93 -0.03 13.63
N ALA A 62 -20.96 -0.25 14.51
CA ALA A 62 -21.22 -0.70 15.86
C ALA A 62 -21.88 0.42 16.70
N GLU A 63 -22.67 0.04 17.70
CA GLU A 63 -23.28 0.99 18.63
C GLU A 63 -22.21 1.72 19.46
N LYS A 64 -22.39 3.02 19.67
CA LYS A 64 -21.48 3.84 20.48
C LYS A 64 -21.68 3.53 21.96
N GLN A 65 -20.62 3.08 22.62
CA GLN A 65 -20.64 2.78 24.07
C GLN A 65 -20.05 3.92 24.93
N CYS A 66 -19.22 4.78 24.32
CA CYS A 66 -18.52 5.86 25.03
C CYS A 66 -19.17 7.23 24.75
N LEU A 67 -18.95 8.17 25.67
CA LEU A 67 -19.28 9.58 25.45
C LEU A 67 -18.50 10.16 24.26
N ALA A 68 -18.99 11.28 23.74
CA ALA A 68 -18.28 12.02 22.71
C ALA A 68 -16.88 12.43 23.22
N TYR A 69 -15.87 12.18 22.40
CA TYR A 69 -14.49 12.57 22.69
C TYR A 69 -14.38 14.08 22.89
N LYS A 70 -13.75 14.51 23.99
CA LYS A 70 -13.39 15.89 24.27
C LYS A 70 -11.85 15.98 24.33
N PRO A 71 -11.20 16.77 23.46
CA PRO A 71 -9.76 17.00 23.55
C PRO A 71 -9.38 17.72 24.84
N GLU A 72 -8.27 17.32 25.45
CA GLU A 72 -7.79 17.83 26.73
C GLU A 72 -7.47 19.34 26.73
N VAL A 73 -7.09 19.89 25.56
CA VAL A 73 -6.66 21.29 25.36
C VAL A 73 -7.77 22.33 25.64
N TYR A 74 -9.02 21.91 25.79
CA TYR A 74 -10.17 22.79 26.04
C TYR A 74 -10.79 22.62 27.45
N THR A 75 -10.01 22.15 28.43
CA THR A 75 -10.43 22.05 29.84
C THR A 75 -9.89 23.22 30.65
#